data_AF-A0A969H915-F1
#
_entry.id   AF-A0A969H915-F1
#
_cell.length_a   1.000
_cell.length_b   1.000
_cell.length_c   1.000
_cell.angle_alpha   90.00
_cell.angle_beta   90.00
_cell.angle_gamma   90.00
#
_symmetry.space_group_name_H-M   'P 1'
#
loop_
_entity.id
_entity.type
_entity.pdbx_description
1 polymer ?
#
loop_
_entity_poly.entity_id
_entity_poly.type
_entity_poly.pdbx_seq_one_letter_code
_entity_poly.pdbx_strand_id
1 'polypeptide(L)'
;MLQAIQEHNAGGAKARFIDVIGNKSADYKDVLLTSVVFDYTGVYEAMIGDIAAGTFGKEYRMDVAGGGVRLLDLPAEVPAEVAAAVEQARQDIVSGKIKISAIGDAEGMRARLDELNK
;
A
#
# COMPACT_ATOMS: atom_id res chain seq x y z
N MET A 1 -15.11 8.52 -2.98
CA MET A 1 -15.11 7.35 -2.07
C MET A 1 -15.28 7.76 -0.61
N LEU A 2 -14.43 8.62 -0.06
CA LEU A 2 -14.52 9.04 1.36
C LEU A 2 -15.86 9.70 1.74
N GLN A 3 -16.36 10.64 0.94
CA GLN A 3 -17.68 11.26 1.16
C GLN A 3 -18.81 10.22 1.17
N ALA A 4 -18.80 9.26 0.25
CA ALA A 4 -19.81 8.20 0.20
C ALA A 4 -19.81 7.31 1.46
N ILE A 5 -18.64 7.10 2.07
CA ILE A 5 -18.52 6.36 3.34
C ILE A 5 -19.08 7.19 4.50
N GLN A 6 -18.81 8.49 4.53
CA GLN A 6 -19.38 9.39 5.55
C GLN A 6 -20.92 9.44 5.45
N GLU A 7 -21.46 9.57 4.24
CA GLU A 7 -22.91 9.55 3.99
C GLU A 7 -23.54 8.19 4.38
N HIS A 8 -22.90 7.08 4.02
CA HIS A 8 -23.33 5.74 4.45
C HIS A 8 -23.33 5.61 5.98
N ASN A 9 -22.26 6.10 6.63
CA ASN A 9 -22.09 5.98 8.08
C ASN A 9 -23.08 6.84 8.87
N ALA A 10 -23.54 7.96 8.30
CA ALA A 10 -24.62 8.75 8.87
C ALA A 10 -25.95 7.98 8.96
N GLY A 11 -26.12 6.93 8.15
CA GLY A 11 -27.26 6.00 8.20
C GLY A 11 -27.19 4.93 9.30
N GLY A 12 -26.12 4.92 10.12
CA GLY A 12 -25.98 4.03 11.29
C GLY A 12 -25.19 2.74 11.06
N ALA A 13 -24.90 2.37 9.81
CA ALA A 13 -23.91 1.34 9.50
C ALA A 13 -22.48 1.91 9.62
N LYS A 14 -21.46 1.07 9.82
CA LYS A 14 -20.06 1.53 9.89
C LYS A 14 -19.22 0.86 8.82
N ALA A 15 -18.76 1.65 7.86
CA ALA A 15 -17.74 1.29 6.89
C ALA A 15 -16.46 2.11 7.13
N ARG A 16 -15.32 1.55 6.71
CA ARG A 16 -14.00 2.19 6.77
C ARG A 16 -13.35 2.14 5.40
N PHE A 17 -12.42 3.06 5.15
CA PHE A 17 -11.73 3.19 3.86
C PHE A 17 -10.26 2.82 3.97
N ILE A 18 -9.75 2.08 2.98
CA ILE A 18 -8.31 1.96 2.74
C ILE A 18 -8.00 2.83 1.52
N ASP A 19 -7.23 3.88 1.71
CA ASP A 19 -6.84 4.81 0.63
C ASP A 19 -5.56 4.34 -0.08
N VAL A 20 -5.15 5.09 -1.10
CA VAL A 20 -3.95 4.81 -1.90
C VAL A 20 -3.17 6.09 -2.22
N ILE A 21 -1.87 5.93 -2.50
CA ILE A 21 -0.85 6.93 -2.86
C ILE A 21 -0.43 7.83 -1.69
N GLY A 22 -1.36 8.39 -0.92
CA GLY A 22 -1.06 9.48 0.03
C GLY A 22 -1.64 9.31 1.43
N ASN A 23 -1.36 10.30 2.28
CA ASN A 23 -1.91 10.39 3.62
C ASN A 23 -3.01 11.46 3.70
N LYS A 24 -4.26 11.01 3.87
CA LYS A 24 -5.43 11.89 4.09
C LYS A 24 -5.96 11.83 5.52
N SER A 25 -5.15 11.40 6.48
CA SER A 25 -5.56 11.25 7.88
C SER A 25 -5.95 12.59 8.53
N ALA A 26 -5.47 13.72 8.01
CA ALA A 26 -5.81 15.04 8.54
C ALA A 26 -7.30 15.36 8.35
N ASP A 27 -7.86 14.98 7.21
CA ASP A 27 -9.21 15.36 6.81
C ASP A 27 -10.26 14.25 7.06
N TYR A 28 -9.82 12.99 7.18
CA TYR A 28 -10.73 11.83 7.15
C TYR A 28 -10.42 10.75 8.20
N LYS A 29 -9.86 11.12 9.35
CA LYS A 29 -9.48 10.15 10.41
C LYS A 29 -10.66 9.30 10.92
N ASP A 30 -11.87 9.85 10.85
CA ASP A 30 -13.11 9.21 11.27
C ASP A 30 -13.49 7.99 10.42
N VAL A 31 -13.13 7.98 9.13
CA VAL A 31 -13.47 6.92 8.18
C VAL A 31 -12.26 6.18 7.61
N LEU A 32 -11.06 6.75 7.67
CA LEU A 32 -9.84 6.14 7.17
C LEU A 32 -9.36 5.03 8.11
N LEU A 33 -9.17 3.83 7.56
CA LEU A 33 -8.51 2.71 8.24
C LEU A 33 -7.00 2.75 8.04
N THR A 34 -6.53 2.92 6.82
CA THR A 34 -5.11 3.09 6.49
C THR A 34 -5.00 3.56 5.04
N SER A 35 -3.79 3.75 4.52
CA SER A 35 -3.53 4.03 3.12
C SER A 35 -2.30 3.28 2.66
N VAL A 36 -2.33 2.80 1.42
CA VAL A 36 -1.11 2.36 0.72
C VAL A 36 -0.35 3.60 0.27
N VAL A 37 0.69 3.97 1.00
CA VAL A 37 1.55 5.12 0.70
C VAL A 37 2.59 4.74 -0.33
N PHE A 38 2.69 5.58 -1.37
CA PHE A 38 3.77 5.53 -2.34
C PHE A 38 4.80 6.57 -1.93
N ASP A 39 5.88 6.12 -1.30
CA ASP A 39 6.94 6.99 -0.81
C ASP A 39 8.03 7.13 -1.88
N TYR A 40 7.89 8.19 -2.67
CA TYR A 40 8.83 8.47 -3.75
C TYR A 40 10.16 9.05 -3.27
N THR A 41 10.31 9.38 -1.99
CA THR A 41 11.46 10.11 -1.45
C THR A 41 12.77 9.40 -1.81
N GLY A 42 12.90 8.13 -1.43
CA GLY A 42 14.13 7.36 -1.69
C GLY A 42 14.41 7.16 -3.19
N VAL A 43 13.37 7.00 -4.00
CA VAL A 43 13.50 6.88 -5.46
C VAL A 43 13.99 8.18 -6.07
N TYR A 44 13.42 9.33 -5.68
CA TYR A 44 13.83 10.63 -6.21
C TYR A 44 15.22 11.03 -5.70
N GLU A 45 15.56 10.74 -4.45
CA GLU A 45 16.92 10.96 -3.93
C GLU A 45 17.95 10.17 -4.75
N ALA A 46 17.68 8.90 -5.03
CA ALA A 46 18.53 8.09 -5.90
C ALA A 46 18.64 8.69 -7.32
N MET A 47 17.51 9.03 -7.95
CA MET A 47 17.49 9.65 -9.27
C MET A 47 18.31 10.94 -9.34
N ILE A 48 18.16 11.82 -8.36
CA ILE A 48 18.92 13.09 -8.29
C ILE A 48 20.41 12.81 -8.16
N GLY A 49 20.80 11.84 -7.30
CA GLY A 49 22.18 11.42 -7.15
C GLY A 49 22.78 10.89 -8.46
N ASP A 50 22.04 10.08 -9.20
CA ASP A 50 22.48 9.52 -10.48
C ASP A 50 22.55 10.53 -11.61
N ILE A 51 21.67 11.54 -11.62
CA ILE A 51 21.78 12.68 -12.54
C ILE A 51 23.09 13.42 -12.27
N ALA A 52 23.39 13.71 -11.01
CA ALA A 52 24.63 14.40 -10.64
C ALA A 52 25.89 13.58 -10.96
N ALA A 53 25.82 12.25 -10.86
CA ALA A 53 26.92 11.34 -11.18
C ALA A 53 27.03 10.99 -12.69
N GLY A 54 26.07 11.39 -13.52
CA GLY A 54 26.01 11.02 -14.93
C GLY A 54 25.66 9.54 -15.18
N THR A 55 25.09 8.85 -14.18
CA THR A 55 24.70 7.43 -14.20
C THR A 55 23.18 7.21 -14.29
N PHE A 56 22.44 8.24 -14.73
CA PHE A 56 21.00 8.20 -14.90
C PHE A 56 20.54 7.22 -16.00
N GLY A 57 19.24 6.91 -16.05
CA GLY A 57 18.64 6.03 -17.07
C GLY A 57 18.48 4.57 -16.64
N LYS A 58 18.63 4.27 -15.35
CA LYS A 58 18.35 2.94 -14.77
C LYS A 58 16.92 2.80 -14.28
N GLU A 59 16.51 1.56 -13.99
CA GLU A 59 15.23 1.27 -13.34
C GLU A 59 15.30 1.66 -11.86
N TYR A 60 14.33 2.43 -11.40
CA TYR A 60 14.14 2.74 -9.98
C TYR A 60 12.84 2.08 -9.52
N ARG A 61 12.97 1.15 -8.59
CA ARG A 61 11.84 0.35 -8.13
C ARG A 61 11.35 0.87 -6.78
N MET A 62 10.04 1.07 -6.69
CA MET A 62 9.36 1.20 -5.42
C MET A 62 8.92 -0.19 -4.98
N ASP A 63 9.34 -0.60 -3.78
CA ASP A 63 8.95 -1.87 -3.20
C ASP A 63 8.76 -1.74 -1.68
N VAL A 64 8.33 -2.83 -1.07
CA VAL A 64 8.11 -2.92 0.38
C VAL A 64 9.44 -2.96 1.14
N ALA A 65 10.50 -3.49 0.53
CA ALA A 65 11.81 -3.66 1.17
C ALA A 65 12.53 -2.31 1.35
N GLY A 66 12.52 -1.47 0.32
CA GLY A 66 13.05 -0.11 0.30
C GLY A 66 12.09 0.95 0.84
N GLY A 67 10.90 0.54 1.33
CA GLY A 67 9.91 1.45 1.93
C GLY A 67 9.17 2.34 0.93
N GLY A 68 9.39 2.17 -0.38
CA GLY A 68 8.69 2.92 -1.42
C GLY A 68 7.20 2.59 -1.53
N VAL A 69 6.78 1.43 -1.03
CA VAL A 69 5.37 1.07 -0.83
C VAL A 69 5.17 0.59 0.60
N ARG A 70 4.32 1.27 1.37
CA ARG A 70 4.03 0.92 2.77
C ARG A 70 2.59 1.25 3.15
N LEU A 71 2.12 0.70 4.27
CA LEU A 71 0.86 1.13 4.87
C LEU A 71 1.09 2.32 5.82
N LEU A 72 0.08 3.18 5.96
CA LEU A 72 -0.01 4.07 7.11
C LEU A 72 -0.29 3.28 8.39
N ASP A 73 0.11 3.88 9.51
CA ASP A 73 -0.15 3.32 10.83
C ASP A 73 -1.63 3.01 11.02
N LEU A 74 -1.89 1.82 11.52
CA LEU A 74 -3.24 1.36 11.79
C LEU A 74 -3.81 2.11 13.01
N PRO A 75 -5.11 2.50 12.99
CA PRO A 75 -5.79 3.10 14.12
C PRO A 75 -5.72 2.21 15.36
N ALA A 76 -5.74 2.83 16.54
CA ALA A 76 -5.61 2.12 17.82
C ALA A 76 -6.75 1.12 18.09
N GLU A 77 -7.90 1.29 17.45
CA GLU A 77 -9.01 0.32 17.53
C GLU A 77 -8.76 -0.98 16.74
N VAL A 78 -7.75 -1.04 15.89
CA VAL A 78 -7.39 -2.27 15.18
C VAL A 78 -6.78 -3.26 16.18
N PRO A 79 -7.28 -4.50 16.27
CA PRO A 79 -6.76 -5.49 17.21
C PRO A 79 -5.27 -5.76 16.99
N ALA A 80 -4.54 -5.98 18.08
CA ALA A 80 -3.08 -6.15 18.05
C ALA A 80 -2.66 -7.34 17.19
N GLU A 81 -3.45 -8.42 17.17
CA GLU A 81 -3.24 -9.60 16.33
C GLU A 81 -3.34 -9.28 14.84
N VAL A 82 -4.21 -8.34 14.44
CA VAL A 82 -4.33 -7.90 13.05
C VAL A 82 -3.12 -7.07 12.66
N ALA A 83 -2.69 -6.13 13.52
CA ALA A 83 -1.48 -5.35 13.29
C ALA A 83 -0.23 -6.25 13.19
N ALA A 84 -0.13 -7.26 14.05
CA ALA A 84 0.94 -8.24 14.00
C ALA A 84 0.91 -9.09 12.72
N ALA A 85 -0.27 -9.51 12.25
CA ALA A 85 -0.42 -10.25 11.01
C ALA A 85 0.01 -9.42 9.78
N VAL A 86 -0.31 -8.12 9.75
CA VAL A 86 0.12 -7.20 8.69
C VAL A 86 1.64 -7.05 8.69
N GLU A 87 2.25 -6.86 9.86
CA GLU A 87 3.71 -6.75 9.98
C GLU A 87 4.41 -8.05 9.60
N GLN A 88 3.85 -9.21 9.98
CA GLN A 88 4.37 -10.50 9.55
C GLN A 88 4.29 -10.66 8.02
N ALA A 89 3.17 -10.25 7.40
CA ALA A 89 3.04 -10.30 5.94
C ALA A 89 4.08 -9.39 5.25
N ARG A 90 4.36 -8.21 5.82
CA ARG A 90 5.43 -7.33 5.35
C ARG A 90 6.79 -8.04 5.40
N GLN A 91 7.12 -8.68 6.51
CA GLN A 91 8.36 -9.43 6.68
C GLN A 91 8.45 -10.64 5.74
N ASP A 92 7.34 -11.34 5.52
CA ASP A 92 7.27 -12.47 4.60
C ASP A 92 7.48 -12.00 3.14
N ILE A 93 6.99 -10.82 2.76
CA ILE A 93 7.28 -10.20 1.45
C ILE A 93 8.77 -9.83 1.34
N VAL A 94 9.32 -9.15 2.34
CA VAL A 94 10.72 -8.69 2.34
C VAL A 94 11.70 -9.87 2.33
N SER A 95 11.39 -10.95 3.04
CA SER A 95 12.19 -12.19 3.04
C SER A 95 12.03 -13.01 1.76
N GLY A 96 11.08 -12.67 0.89
CA GLY A 96 10.76 -13.41 -0.33
C GLY A 96 9.99 -14.72 -0.10
N LYS A 97 9.52 -14.98 1.13
CA LYS A 97 8.60 -16.08 1.45
C LYS A 97 7.26 -15.88 0.75
N ILE A 98 6.77 -14.65 0.73
CA ILE A 98 5.66 -14.23 -0.14
C ILE A 98 6.25 -13.52 -1.35
N LYS A 99 5.96 -14.05 -2.54
CA LYS A 99 6.33 -13.43 -3.81
C LYS A 99 5.11 -12.83 -4.46
N ILE A 100 5.18 -11.54 -4.77
CA ILE A 100 4.13 -10.80 -5.47
C ILE A 100 4.52 -10.69 -6.94
N SER A 101 3.75 -11.33 -7.82
CA SER A 101 3.97 -11.28 -9.27
C SER A 101 3.40 -9.98 -9.84
N ALA A 102 4.21 -9.24 -10.58
CA ALA A 102 3.76 -8.12 -11.40
C ALA A 102 3.14 -8.66 -12.70
N ILE A 103 1.85 -8.97 -12.66
CA ILE A 103 1.11 -9.47 -13.82
C ILE A 103 0.67 -8.28 -14.67
N GLY A 104 1.24 -8.15 -15.87
CA GLY A 104 1.07 -6.98 -16.74
C GLY A 104 -0.09 -7.09 -17.74
N ASP A 105 -0.70 -8.27 -17.87
CA ASP A 105 -1.74 -8.54 -18.87
C ASP A 105 -3.03 -9.09 -18.24
N ALA A 106 -4.13 -8.92 -18.98
CA ALA A 106 -5.45 -9.25 -18.49
C ALA A 106 -5.72 -10.77 -18.45
N GLU A 107 -5.02 -11.57 -19.24
CA GLU A 107 -5.19 -13.03 -19.25
C GLU A 107 -4.54 -13.63 -17.99
N GLY A 108 -3.28 -13.27 -17.73
CA GLY A 108 -2.57 -13.67 -16.53
C GLY A 108 -3.28 -13.22 -15.26
N MET A 109 -3.88 -12.03 -15.24
CA MET A 109 -4.58 -11.55 -14.05
C MET A 109 -5.85 -12.36 -13.78
N ARG A 110 -6.59 -12.76 -14.82
CA ARG A 110 -7.76 -13.65 -14.67
C ARG A 110 -7.36 -15.02 -14.15
N ALA A 111 -6.32 -15.62 -14.74
CA ALA A 111 -5.80 -16.90 -14.27
C ALA A 111 -5.41 -16.85 -12.78
N ARG A 112 -4.75 -15.76 -12.35
CA ARG A 112 -4.37 -15.57 -10.95
C ARG A 112 -5.58 -15.42 -10.03
N LEU A 113 -6.63 -14.73 -10.46
CA LEU A 113 -7.86 -14.62 -9.68
C LEU A 113 -8.57 -15.97 -9.54
N ASP A 114 -8.60 -16.77 -10.60
CA ASP A 114 -9.20 -18.11 -10.59
C ASP A 114 -8.46 -19.08 -9.67
N GLU A 115 -7.14 -18.92 -9.49
CA GLU A 115 -6.38 -19.67 -8.49
C GLU A 115 -6.74 -19.30 -7.06
N LEU A 116 -6.98 -18.01 -6.78
CA LEU A 116 -7.24 -17.50 -5.44
C LEU A 116 -8.68 -17.71 -4.96
N ASN A 117 -9.61 -17.90 -5.89
CA ASN A 117 -11.03 -18.13 -5.60
C ASN A 117 -11.38 -19.62 -5.34
N LYS A 118 -10.39 -20.51 -5.30
CA LYS A 118 -10.54 -21.94 -4.99
C LYS A 118 -10.16 -22.21 -3.53
#